data_AF-S7IAL6-F1
#
_entry.id   AF-S7IAL6-F1
#
_cell.length_a   1.000
_cell.length_b   1.000
_cell.length_c   1.000
_cell.angle_alpha   90.00
_cell.angle_beta   90.00
_cell.angle_gamma   90.00
#
_symmetry.space_group_name_H-M   'P 1'
#
loop_
_entity.id
_entity.type
_entity.pdbx_description
1 polymer ?
#
loop_
_entity_poly.entity_id
_entity_poly.type
_entity_poly.pdbx_seq_one_letter_code
_entity_poly.pdbx_strand_id
1 'polypeptide(L)'
;MNFKKTLIILSLFVPSVCLAASSYDQYKETVTNCIDIEKNKAPLAAHDLDGFKPEDVEKYLFLIKDIRIQQCSSQEEMKALVDELAASDKPVDAKDLGYRYLSIYNNRRISELSDVEKEKLNQIDTSLRDKSLEVNLLDLREKLKDN
;
A
#
# COMPACT_ATOMS: atom_id res chain seq x y z
N MET A 1 28.61 -45.43 -50.19
CA MET A 1 27.64 -45.73 -49.11
C MET A 1 27.64 -44.54 -48.16
N ASN A 2 26.53 -43.78 -48.14
CA ASN A 2 26.42 -42.48 -47.48
C ASN A 2 26.33 -42.63 -45.96
N PHE A 3 27.35 -42.19 -45.21
CA PHE A 3 27.23 -41.99 -43.78
C PHE A 3 26.54 -40.65 -43.52
N LYS A 4 25.22 -40.73 -43.27
CA LYS A 4 24.41 -39.59 -42.87
C LYS A 4 24.93 -39.02 -41.55
N LYS A 5 25.06 -37.70 -41.56
CA LYS A 5 25.27 -36.81 -40.42
C LYS A 5 24.23 -37.09 -39.34
N THR A 6 24.66 -37.39 -38.12
CA THR A 6 23.78 -37.32 -36.94
C THR A 6 24.33 -36.21 -36.04
N LEU A 7 23.75 -35.03 -36.18
CA LEU A 7 23.98 -33.88 -35.30
C LEU A 7 23.20 -34.16 -34.01
N ILE A 8 23.89 -34.50 -32.92
CA ILE A 8 23.27 -34.61 -31.60
C ILE A 8 23.18 -33.18 -31.05
N ILE A 9 22.03 -32.53 -31.24
CA ILE A 9 21.70 -31.28 -30.56
C ILE A 9 21.28 -31.68 -29.14
N LEU A 10 22.22 -31.57 -28.20
CA LEU A 10 21.95 -31.72 -26.78
C LEU A 10 21.20 -30.48 -26.31
N SER A 11 19.87 -30.49 -26.41
CA SER A 11 19.02 -29.45 -25.83
C SER A 11 19.10 -29.54 -24.31
N LEU A 12 19.95 -28.70 -23.72
CA LEU A 12 19.95 -28.41 -22.29
C LEU A 12 18.60 -27.78 -21.93
N PHE A 13 17.64 -28.62 -21.55
CA PHE A 13 16.47 -28.19 -20.78
C PHE A 13 16.99 -27.77 -19.41
N VAL A 14 17.33 -26.49 -19.27
CA VAL A 14 17.47 -25.87 -17.95
C VAL A 14 16.04 -25.80 -17.41
N PRO A 15 15.68 -26.53 -16.34
CA PRO A 15 14.37 -26.34 -15.73
C PRO A 15 14.34 -24.90 -15.23
N SER A 16 13.43 -24.10 -15.82
CA SER A 16 13.15 -22.76 -15.33
C SER A 16 12.59 -22.92 -13.93
N VAL A 17 13.43 -22.70 -12.91
CA VAL A 17 13.00 -22.55 -11.53
C VAL A 17 12.26 -21.22 -11.46
N CYS A 18 10.99 -21.21 -11.87
CA CYS A 18 10.05 -20.20 -11.40
C CYS A 18 9.91 -20.44 -9.90
N LEU A 19 10.68 -19.70 -9.10
CA LEU A 19 10.34 -19.51 -7.70
C LEU A 19 8.94 -18.91 -7.69
N ALA A 20 7.93 -19.70 -7.29
CA ALA A 20 6.58 -19.19 -7.14
C ALA A 20 6.63 -18.02 -6.14
N ALA A 21 6.23 -16.83 -6.58
CA ALA A 21 6.16 -15.67 -5.71
C ALA A 21 5.24 -16.01 -4.53
N SER A 22 5.68 -15.70 -3.31
CA SER A 22 4.81 -15.87 -2.15
C SER A 22 3.62 -14.92 -2.26
N SER A 23 2.49 -15.25 -1.62
CA SER A 23 1.34 -14.34 -1.57
C SER A 23 1.71 -12.98 -0.95
N TYR A 24 2.68 -12.96 -0.04
CA TYR A 24 3.24 -11.73 0.51
C TYR A 24 4.04 -10.90 -0.51
N ASP A 25 4.78 -11.55 -1.42
CA ASP A 25 5.47 -10.85 -2.51
C ASP A 25 4.46 -10.21 -3.47
N GLN A 26 3.39 -10.92 -3.80
CA GLN A 26 2.30 -10.38 -4.60
C GLN A 26 1.62 -9.19 -3.91
N TYR A 27 1.37 -9.28 -2.59
CA TYR A 27 0.84 -8.14 -1.83
C TYR A 27 1.75 -6.90 -1.90
N LYS A 28 3.07 -7.05 -1.73
CA LYS A 28 4.02 -5.93 -1.86
C LYS A 28 4.04 -5.32 -3.26
N GLU A 29 3.93 -6.16 -4.30
CA GLU A 29 3.83 -5.69 -5.68
C GLU A 29 2.56 -4.86 -5.88
N THR A 30 1.41 -5.34 -5.38
CA THR A 30 0.15 -4.60 -5.44
C THR A 30 0.21 -3.29 -4.66
N VAL A 31 0.82 -3.26 -3.47
CA VAL A 31 1.05 -2.00 -2.72
C VAL A 31 1.84 -1.01 -3.57
N THR A 32 2.89 -1.46 -4.25
CA THR A 32 3.69 -0.60 -5.14
C THR A 32 2.85 -0.06 -6.29
N ASN A 33 2.06 -0.90 -6.94
CA ASN A 33 1.14 -0.48 -7.99
C ASN A 33 0.09 0.52 -7.50
N CYS A 34 -0.47 0.31 -6.30
CA CYS A 34 -1.42 1.23 -5.67
C CYS A 34 -0.81 2.60 -5.38
N ILE A 35 0.45 2.64 -4.93
CA ILE A 35 1.21 3.89 -4.76
C ILE A 35 1.37 4.61 -6.10
N ASP A 36 1.69 3.88 -7.17
CA ASP A 36 1.85 4.49 -8.49
C ASP A 36 0.51 4.98 -9.08
N ILE A 37 -0.60 4.30 -8.82
CA ILE A 37 -1.95 4.79 -9.13
C ILE A 37 -2.22 6.11 -8.38
N GLU A 38 -1.91 6.19 -7.09
CA GLU A 38 -2.07 7.44 -6.31
C GLU A 38 -1.17 8.56 -6.84
N LYS A 39 0.07 8.27 -7.24
CA LYS A 39 0.99 9.27 -7.85
C LYS A 39 0.45 9.84 -9.17
N ASN A 40 -0.34 9.07 -9.92
CA ASN A 40 -0.89 9.50 -11.20
C ASN A 40 -2.09 10.46 -11.06
N LYS A 41 -2.61 10.68 -9.85
CA LYS A 41 -3.63 11.71 -9.58
C LYS A 41 -3.02 13.11 -9.60
N ALA A 42 -3.85 14.14 -9.66
CA ALA A 42 -3.38 15.52 -9.56
C ALA A 42 -2.71 15.75 -8.20
N PRO A 43 -1.49 16.30 -8.12
CA PRO A 43 -0.78 16.47 -6.84
C PRO A 43 -1.55 17.40 -5.91
N LEU A 44 -1.65 17.03 -4.62
CA LEU A 44 -2.22 17.90 -3.60
C LEU A 44 -1.40 19.19 -3.45
N ALA A 45 -2.07 20.33 -3.50
CA ALA A 45 -1.48 21.65 -3.30
C ALA A 45 -2.07 22.35 -2.06
N ALA A 46 -1.42 23.41 -1.59
CA ALA A 46 -1.85 24.12 -0.37
C ALA A 46 -3.28 24.68 -0.48
N HIS A 47 -3.65 25.23 -1.63
CA HIS A 47 -5.00 25.76 -1.87
C HIS A 47 -6.10 24.68 -1.85
N ASP A 48 -5.75 23.41 -2.09
CA ASP A 48 -6.70 22.30 -1.98
C ASP A 48 -7.07 22.02 -0.51
N LEU A 49 -6.31 22.58 0.43
CA LEU A 49 -6.52 22.46 1.86
C LEU A 49 -7.16 23.70 2.48
N ASP A 50 -7.54 24.68 1.67
CA ASP A 50 -8.25 25.88 2.12
C ASP A 50 -9.54 25.48 2.84
N GLY A 51 -9.66 25.83 4.12
CA GLY A 51 -10.81 25.48 4.96
C GLY A 51 -10.60 24.29 5.90
N PHE A 52 -9.48 23.56 5.78
CA PHE A 52 -9.04 22.61 6.81
C PHE A 52 -8.05 23.27 7.77
N LYS A 53 -8.07 22.85 9.03
CA LYS A 53 -7.10 23.37 9.99
C LYS A 53 -5.76 22.64 9.82
N PRO A 54 -4.61 23.32 9.97
CA PRO A 54 -3.29 22.68 9.83
C PRO A 54 -3.11 21.45 10.73
N GLU A 55 -3.68 21.45 11.94
CA GLU A 55 -3.64 20.29 12.85
C GLU A 55 -4.38 19.05 12.31
N ASP A 56 -5.45 19.25 11.55
CA ASP A 56 -6.21 18.16 10.94
C ASP A 56 -5.45 17.56 9.76
N VAL A 57 -4.81 18.43 8.98
CA VAL A 57 -3.95 18.04 7.87
C VAL A 57 -2.80 17.17 8.37
N GLU A 58 -2.12 17.58 9.44
CA GLU A 58 -1.04 16.80 10.06
C GLU A 58 -1.54 15.45 10.61
N LYS A 59 -2.69 15.47 11.29
CA LYS A 59 -3.22 14.29 11.96
C LYS A 59 -3.73 13.24 10.98
N TYR A 60 -4.43 13.66 9.92
CA TYR A 60 -5.21 12.75 9.09
C TYR A 60 -4.59 12.45 7.72
N LEU A 61 -3.82 13.34 7.08
CA LEU A 61 -3.38 13.10 5.71
C LEU A 61 -2.50 11.85 5.56
N PHE A 62 -1.57 11.61 6.50
CA PHE A 62 -0.76 10.39 6.48
C PHE A 62 -1.63 9.13 6.67
N LEU A 63 -2.64 9.19 7.54
CA LEU A 63 -3.55 8.05 7.73
C LEU A 63 -4.43 7.81 6.50
N ILE A 64 -4.93 8.87 5.86
CA ILE A 64 -5.73 8.77 4.63
C ILE A 64 -4.89 8.16 3.50
N LYS A 65 -3.64 8.61 3.33
CA LYS A 65 -2.68 8.04 2.39
C LYS A 65 -2.56 6.52 2.61
N ASP A 66 -2.27 6.09 3.84
CA ASP A 66 -2.13 4.66 4.16
C ASP A 66 -3.43 3.88 3.93
N ILE A 67 -4.59 4.46 4.25
CA ILE A 67 -5.91 3.85 4.02
C ILE A 67 -6.18 3.63 2.53
N ARG A 68 -5.89 4.62 1.67
CA ARG A 68 -6.13 4.49 0.22
C ARG A 68 -5.29 3.37 -0.40
N ILE A 69 -4.01 3.30 -0.03
CA ILE A 69 -3.13 2.21 -0.46
C ILE A 69 -3.69 0.87 0.01
N GLN A 70 -4.06 0.77 1.29
CA GLN A 70 -4.65 -0.43 1.89
C GLN A 70 -5.93 -0.88 1.16
N GLN A 71 -6.86 0.03 0.89
CA GLN A 71 -8.11 -0.26 0.19
C GLN A 71 -7.85 -0.79 -1.22
N CYS A 72 -6.93 -0.15 -1.95
CA CYS A 72 -6.51 -0.57 -3.28
C CYS A 72 -5.86 -1.97 -3.26
N SER A 73 -5.04 -2.28 -2.26
CA SER A 73 -4.34 -3.59 -2.15
C SER A 73 -5.09 -4.64 -1.31
N SER A 74 -6.35 -4.39 -0.96
CA SER A 74 -7.05 -5.11 0.12
C SER A 74 -7.23 -6.60 -0.15
N GLN A 75 -7.42 -7.00 -1.42
CA GLN A 75 -7.63 -8.40 -1.79
C GLN A 75 -6.34 -9.23 -1.62
N GLU A 76 -5.22 -8.73 -2.14
CA GLU A 76 -3.92 -9.38 -2.03
C GLU A 76 -3.41 -9.36 -0.59
N GLU A 77 -3.68 -8.28 0.14
CA GLU A 77 -3.36 -8.20 1.57
C GLU A 77 -4.08 -9.30 2.36
N MET A 78 -5.39 -9.46 2.14
CA MET A 78 -6.18 -10.50 2.81
C MET A 78 -5.66 -11.89 2.48
N LYS A 79 -5.32 -12.14 1.21
CA LYS A 79 -4.74 -13.42 0.79
C LYS A 79 -3.40 -13.70 1.49
N ALA A 80 -2.50 -12.73 1.48
CA ALA A 80 -1.19 -12.86 2.12
C ALA A 80 -1.32 -13.11 3.64
N LEU A 81 -2.21 -12.37 4.30
CA LEU A 81 -2.47 -12.52 5.73
C LEU A 81 -3.04 -13.92 6.05
N VAL A 82 -4.02 -14.40 5.29
CA VAL A 82 -4.58 -15.75 5.48
C VAL A 82 -3.53 -16.83 5.28
N ASP A 83 -2.71 -16.74 4.23
CA ASP A 83 -1.65 -17.71 3.95
C ASP A 83 -0.59 -17.70 5.07
N GLU A 84 -0.24 -16.54 5.62
CA GLU A 84 0.69 -16.42 6.75
C GLU A 84 0.11 -17.01 8.05
N LEU A 85 -1.16 -16.71 8.36
CA LEU A 85 -1.85 -17.24 9.53
C LEU A 85 -2.01 -18.76 9.47
N ALA A 86 -2.28 -19.31 8.29
CA ALA A 86 -2.42 -20.75 8.08
C ALA A 86 -1.08 -21.49 8.17
N ALA A 87 0.03 -20.83 7.81
CA ALA A 87 1.37 -21.40 7.88
C ALA A 87 2.06 -21.24 9.25
N SER A 88 1.49 -20.44 10.15
CA SER A 88 2.12 -20.14 11.44
C SER A 88 1.82 -21.21 12.50
N ASP A 89 2.85 -21.94 12.91
CA ASP A 89 2.79 -22.85 14.06
C ASP A 89 2.87 -22.11 15.42
N LYS A 90 3.03 -20.79 15.40
CA LYS A 90 3.24 -19.95 16.59
C LYS A 90 2.07 -19.01 16.84
N PRO A 91 1.85 -18.59 18.10
CA PRO A 91 0.95 -17.49 18.42
C PRO A 91 1.34 -16.25 17.64
N VAL A 92 0.35 -15.66 16.98
CA VAL A 92 0.54 -14.51 16.11
C VAL A 92 0.40 -13.23 16.93
N ASP A 93 1.43 -12.38 16.91
CA ASP A 93 1.39 -11.07 17.54
C ASP A 93 0.83 -10.04 16.56
N ALA A 94 -0.33 -9.45 16.89
CA ALA A 94 -0.95 -8.41 16.09
C ALA A 94 -0.05 -7.18 15.90
N LYS A 95 0.88 -6.91 16.83
CA LYS A 95 1.86 -5.83 16.67
C LYS A 95 2.86 -6.14 15.56
N ASP A 96 3.35 -7.37 15.49
CA ASP A 96 4.27 -7.81 14.44
C ASP A 96 3.60 -7.78 13.07
N LEU A 97 2.37 -8.29 12.99
CA LEU A 97 1.56 -8.18 11.78
C LEU A 97 1.32 -6.73 11.35
N GLY A 98 1.12 -5.82 12.30
CA GLY A 98 0.96 -4.39 12.02
C GLY A 98 2.20 -3.72 11.40
N TYR A 99 3.39 -4.34 11.44
CA TYR A 99 4.54 -3.86 10.67
C TYR A 99 4.54 -4.34 9.22
N ARG A 100 3.78 -5.39 8.90
CA ARG A 100 3.73 -6.00 7.56
C ARG A 100 2.45 -5.68 6.79
N TYR A 101 1.32 -5.51 7.47
CA TYR A 101 -0.01 -5.42 6.89
C TYR A 101 -0.71 -4.10 7.23
N LEU A 102 -1.02 -3.31 6.20
CA LEU A 102 -1.60 -1.97 6.33
C LEU A 102 -2.96 -1.97 7.02
N SER A 103 -3.80 -2.97 6.78
CA SER A 103 -5.13 -3.10 7.41
C SER A 103 -5.02 -3.15 8.94
N ILE A 104 -4.05 -3.89 9.47
CA ILE A 104 -3.81 -4.02 10.91
C ILE A 104 -3.22 -2.74 11.47
N TYR A 105 -2.24 -2.16 10.77
CA TYR A 105 -1.65 -0.86 11.11
C TYR A 105 -2.70 0.26 11.19
N ASN A 106 -3.51 0.38 10.14
CA ASN A 106 -4.54 1.41 10.00
C ASN A 106 -5.67 1.20 11.01
N ASN A 107 -6.14 -0.04 11.20
CA ASN A 107 -7.22 -0.33 12.14
C ASN A 107 -6.85 0.09 13.57
N ARG A 108 -5.59 -0.13 13.99
CA ARG A 108 -5.12 0.37 15.28
C ARG A 108 -5.24 1.89 15.39
N ARG A 109 -4.75 2.64 14.40
CA ARG A 109 -4.82 4.11 14.39
C ARG A 109 -6.26 4.62 14.35
N ILE A 110 -7.13 3.99 13.56
CA ILE A 110 -8.55 4.35 13.45
C ILE A 110 -9.29 4.06 14.78
N SER A 111 -8.93 2.99 15.49
CA SER A 111 -9.54 2.63 16.77
C SER A 111 -9.26 3.64 17.89
N GLU A 112 -8.19 4.43 17.76
CA GLU A 112 -7.81 5.50 18.69
C GLU A 112 -8.59 6.81 18.42
N LEU A 113 -9.33 6.90 17.30
CA LEU A 113 -10.13 8.07 16.94
C LEU A 113 -11.53 8.01 17.54
N SER A 114 -12.02 9.14 18.04
CA SER A 114 -13.43 9.35 18.35
C SER A 114 -14.28 9.40 17.08
N ASP A 115 -15.60 9.27 17.22
CA ASP A 115 -16.50 9.26 16.06
C ASP A 115 -16.51 10.60 15.30
N VAL A 116 -16.35 11.71 16.02
CA VAL A 116 -16.19 13.05 15.40
C VAL A 116 -14.92 13.12 14.55
N GLU A 117 -13.85 12.49 15.02
CA GLU A 117 -12.58 12.47 14.29
C GLU A 117 -12.61 11.53 13.09
N LYS A 118 -13.32 10.40 13.18
CA LYS A 118 -13.57 9.51 12.03
C LYS A 118 -14.39 10.20 10.95
N GLU A 119 -15.44 10.92 11.35
CA GLU A 119 -16.24 11.72 10.42
C GLU A 119 -15.38 12.76 9.71
N LYS A 120 -14.52 13.45 10.46
CA LYS A 120 -13.60 14.44 9.91
C LYS A 120 -12.57 13.83 8.95
N LEU A 121 -12.02 12.67 9.29
CA LEU A 121 -11.13 11.91 8.40
C LEU A 121 -11.83 11.57 7.08
N ASN A 122 -13.08 11.10 7.14
CA ASN A 122 -13.86 10.77 5.94
C ASN A 122 -14.18 12.03 5.10
N GLN A 123 -14.48 13.15 5.73
CA GLN A 123 -14.74 14.42 5.03
C GLN A 123 -13.50 14.93 4.29
N ILE A 124 -12.32 14.85 4.91
CA ILE A 124 -11.05 15.22 4.30
C ILE A 124 -10.75 14.25 3.14
N ASP A 125 -10.86 12.94 3.37
CA ASP A 125 -10.61 11.93 2.34
C ASP A 125 -11.51 12.14 1.12
N THR A 126 -12.80 12.39 1.35
CA THR A 126 -13.78 12.64 0.28
C THR A 126 -13.43 13.90 -0.52
N SER A 127 -13.07 14.99 0.16
CA SER A 127 -12.71 16.26 -0.50
C SER A 127 -11.44 16.14 -1.34
N LEU A 128 -10.52 15.25 -0.94
CA LEU A 128 -9.22 15.07 -1.59
C LEU A 128 -9.16 13.81 -2.46
N ARG A 129 -10.29 13.18 -2.80
CA ARG A 129 -10.32 11.85 -3.43
C ARG A 129 -9.54 11.79 -4.75
N ASP A 130 -9.64 12.86 -5.53
CA ASP A 130 -9.02 12.99 -6.85
C ASP A 130 -7.62 13.62 -6.79
N LYS A 131 -7.11 13.86 -5.57
CA LYS A 131 -5.78 14.40 -5.31
C LYS A 131 -4.81 13.31 -4.85
N SER A 132 -3.56 13.42 -5.29
CA SER A 132 -2.47 12.56 -4.86
C SER A 132 -1.94 13.00 -3.50
N LEU A 133 -1.89 12.06 -2.55
CA LEU A 133 -1.19 12.21 -1.26
C LEU A 133 0.25 11.68 -1.31
N GLU A 134 0.72 11.26 -2.50
CA GLU A 134 2.10 10.88 -2.79
C GLU A 134 2.98 12.11 -3.08
N VAL A 135 2.85 13.12 -2.22
CA VAL A 135 3.62 14.37 -2.24
C VAL A 135 4.38 14.53 -0.92
N ASN A 136 5.26 15.52 -0.81
CA ASN A 136 5.90 15.85 0.47
C ASN A 136 4.88 16.54 1.41
N LEU A 137 4.20 15.73 2.22
CA LEU A 137 3.20 16.20 3.19
C LEU A 137 3.80 17.07 4.31
N LEU A 138 5.10 16.92 4.60
CA LEU A 138 5.79 17.78 5.58
C LEU A 138 5.98 19.19 5.01
N ASP A 139 6.44 19.31 3.76
CA ASP A 139 6.58 20.61 3.10
C ASP A 139 5.23 21.30 2.94
N LEU A 140 4.18 20.52 2.65
CA LEU A 140 2.82 21.03 2.54
C LEU A 140 2.33 21.60 3.88
N ARG A 141 2.60 20.90 4.99
CA ARG A 141 2.28 21.37 6.33
C ARG A 141 2.96 22.70 6.65
N GLU A 142 4.24 22.85 6.37
CA GLU A 142 4.96 24.10 6.67
C GLU A 142 4.36 25.28 5.89
N LYS A 143 4.01 25.09 4.61
CA LYS A 143 3.32 26.13 3.81
C LYS A 143 1.97 26.56 4.36
N LEU A 144 1.29 25.71 5.14
CA LEU A 144 0.00 26.05 5.75
C LEU A 144 0.14 26.82 7.07
N LYS A 145 1.31 26.75 7.74
CA LYS A 145 1.58 27.52 8.96
C LYS A 145 1.94 28.98 8.67
N ASP A 146 2.45 29.24 7.47
CA ASP A 146 2.91 30.55 7.03
C ASP A 146 1.79 31.41 6.40
N ASN A 147 0.58 30.87 6.27
CA ASN A 147 -0.63 31.56 5.79
C ASN A 147 -1.62 31.83 6.95
#